data_AF-A0A897N854-F1
#
_entry.id   AF-A0A897N854-F1
#
_cell.length_a   1.000
_cell.length_b   1.000
_cell.length_c   1.000
_cell.angle_alpha   90.00
_cell.angle_beta   90.00
_cell.angle_gamma   90.00
#
_symmetry.space_group_name_H-M   'P 1'
#
loop_
_entity.id
_entity.type
_entity.pdbx_description
1 polymer ?
#
loop_
_entity_poly.entity_id
_entity_poly.type
_entity_poly.pdbx_seq_one_letter_code
_entity_poly.pdbx_strand_id
1 'polypeptide(L)' 'MSNKSYVVMRPAIDISYGLHGRVKDYAEANDLSLDKAYIEVLETGLETLETQDQQ' A
#
# COMPACT_ATOMS: atom_id res chain seq x y z
N MET A 1 -13.39 8.43 -23.72
CA MET A 1 -12.49 7.85 -22.70
C MET A 1 -12.71 8.64 -21.42
N SER A 2 -13.47 8.12 -20.46
CA SER A 2 -13.71 8.83 -19.20
C SER A 2 -12.43 8.87 -18.38
N ASN A 3 -11.91 10.06 -18.14
CA ASN A 3 -10.89 10.28 -17.11
C ASN A 3 -11.54 9.95 -15.77
N LYS A 4 -11.28 8.74 -15.26
CA LYS A 4 -11.66 8.37 -13.91
C LYS A 4 -10.73 9.16 -12.98
N SER A 5 -11.16 10.37 -12.58
CA SER A 5 -10.54 11.08 -11.47
C SER A 5 -10.74 10.21 -10.23
N TYR A 6 -9.73 9.45 -9.85
CA TYR A 6 -9.72 8.78 -8.57
C TYR A 6 -9.80 9.87 -7.49
N VAL A 7 -10.86 9.83 -6.70
CA VAL A 7 -10.89 10.58 -5.43
C VAL A 7 -9.83 9.92 -4.56
N VAL A 8 -8.77 10.66 -4.25
CA VAL A 8 -7.76 10.22 -3.27
C VAL A 8 -8.44 10.22 -1.91
N MET A 9 -9.03 9.08 -1.52
CA MET A 9 -9.44 8.85 -0.14
C MET A 9 -8.18 8.54 0.68
N ARG A 10 -7.97 9.30 1.76
CA ARG A 10 -6.94 9.04 2.77
C ARG A 10 -7.63 8.47 4.01
N PRO A 11 -7.81 7.14 4.11
CA PRO A 11 -8.41 6.55 5.30
C PRO A 11 -7.51 6.82 6.51
N ALA A 12 -8.10 7.21 7.63
CA ALA A 12 -7.39 7.34 8.90
C ALA A 12 -7.28 5.94 9.53
N ILE A 13 -6.19 5.24 9.22
CA ILE A 13 -5.88 3.94 9.80
C ILE A 13 -4.80 4.10 10.88
N ASP A 14 -5.06 3.53 12.06
CA ASP A 14 -4.04 3.40 13.08
C ASP A 14 -3.18 2.18 12.78
N ILE A 15 -1.88 2.39 12.65
CA ILE A 15 -0.89 1.34 12.42
C ILE A 15 0.18 1.41 13.51
N SER A 16 0.77 0.25 13.84
CA SER A 16 1.86 0.22 14.79
C SER A 16 3.09 0.97 14.24
N TYR A 17 3.84 1.62 15.14
CA TYR A 17 5.07 2.32 14.76
C TYR A 17 6.09 1.40 14.07
N GLY A 18 6.16 0.13 14.49
CA GLY A 18 7.01 -0.87 13.87
C GLY A 18 6.59 -1.21 12.43
N LEU A 19 5.28 -1.31 12.16
CA LEU A 19 4.80 -1.54 10.80
C LEU A 19 5.07 -0.33 9.90
N HIS A 20 4.85 0.88 10.40
CA HIS A 20 5.23 2.12 9.70
C HIS A 20 6.74 2.14 9.37
N GLY A 21 7.59 1.80 10.34
CA GLY A 21 9.05 1.71 10.12
C GLY A 21 9.41 0.75 8.98
N ARG A 22 8.81 -0.43 8.94
CA ARG A 22 9.04 -1.41 7.85
C ARG A 22 8.63 -0.87 6.47
N VAL A 23 7.51 -0.16 6.38
CA VAL A 23 7.07 0.45 5.11
C VAL A 23 8.02 1.58 4.70
N LYS A 24 8.54 2.35 5.67
CA LYS A 24 9.54 3.39 5.43
C LYS A 24 10.85 2.80 4.90
N ASP A 25 11.35 1.73 5.52
CA ASP A 25 12.57 1.04 5.08
C ASP A 25 12.40 0.49 3.65
N TYR A 26 11.23 -0.07 3.35
CA TYR A 26 10.88 -0.51 1.99
C TYR A 26 10.84 0.65 1.00
N ALA A 27 10.28 1.81 1.37
CA ALA A 27 10.25 2.98 0.52
C ALA A 27 11.66 3.47 0.16
N GLU A 28 12.55 3.53 1.14
CA GLU A 28 13.95 3.95 0.96
C GLU A 28 14.72 2.98 0.07
N ALA A 29 14.52 1.67 0.26
CA ALA A 29 15.19 0.64 -0.55
C ALA A 29 14.77 0.64 -2.02
N ASN A 30 13.59 1.18 -2.35
CA ASN A 30 13.00 1.15 -3.70
C ASN A 30 12.85 2.54 -4.34
N ASP A 31 13.43 3.60 -3.74
CA ASP A 31 13.30 4.99 -4.19
C ASP A 31 11.84 5.44 -4.37
N LEU A 32 10.98 5.07 -3.42
CA LEU A 32 9.56 5.38 -3.43
C LEU A 32 9.24 6.49 -2.43
N SER A 33 8.21 7.27 -2.74
CA SER A 33 7.55 8.07 -1.71
C SER A 33 6.82 7.16 -0.73
N LEU A 34 6.68 7.58 0.52
CA LEU A 34 6.00 6.80 1.54
C LEU A 34 4.55 6.46 1.15
N ASP A 35 3.81 7.40 0.55
CA ASP A 35 2.46 7.16 0.04
C ASP A 35 2.43 6.04 -1.02
N LYS A 36 3.40 5.98 -1.94
CA LYS A 36 3.51 4.92 -2.95
C LYS A 36 3.87 3.58 -2.33
N ALA A 37 4.79 3.57 -1.38
CA ALA A 37 5.19 2.37 -0.67
C ALA A 37 4.01 1.75 0.10
N TYR A 38 3.16 2.56 0.75
CA TYR A 38 1.93 2.06 1.37
C TYR A 38 0.98 1.43 0.36
N ILE A 39 0.75 2.08 -0.78
CA ILE A 39 -0.13 1.57 -1.84
C ILE A 39 0.39 0.23 -2.34
N GLU A 40 1.65 0.17 -2.76
CA GLU A 40 2.25 -1.04 -3.34
C GLU A 40 2.26 -2.22 -2.36
N VAL A 41 2.62 -1.98 -1.10
CA VAL A 41 2.60 -3.02 -0.04
C VAL A 41 1.17 -3.52 0.20
N LEU A 42 0.18 -2.63 0.25
CA LEU A 42 -1.21 -3.01 0.48
C LEU A 42 -1.82 -3.76 -0.72
N GLU A 43 -1.59 -3.27 -1.94
CA GLU A 43 -2.08 -3.92 -3.17
C GLU A 43 -1.46 -5.30 -3.34
N THR A 44 -0.14 -5.43 -3.22
CA THR A 44 0.56 -6.74 -3.29
C THR A 44 0.06 -7.69 -2.21
N GLY A 45 -0.15 -7.18 -0.98
CA GLY A 45 -0.68 -7.96 0.13
C GLY A 45 -2.10 -8.47 -0.14
N LEU A 46 -2.98 -7.61 -0.69
CA LEU A 46 -4.35 -7.98 -1.07
C LEU A 46 -4.37 -9.01 -2.19
N GLU A 47 -3.61 -8.81 -3.26
CA GLU A 47 -3.50 -9.76 -4.38
C GLU A 47 -3.05 -11.16 -3.89
N THR A 48 -2.10 -11.19 -2.95
CA THR A 48 -1.62 -12.42 -2.34
C THR A 48 -2.73 -13.14 -1.56
N LEU A 49 -3.51 -12.40 -0.77
CA LEU A 49 -4.63 -12.96 0.00
C LEU A 49 -5.75 -13.47 -0.92
N GLU A 50 -6.12 -12.69 -1.93
CA GLU A 50 -7.16 -13.06 -2.91
C GLU A 50 -6.78 -14.31 -3.71
N THR A 51 -5.48 -14.50 -3.99
CA THR A 51 -4.98 -15.70 -4.67
C THR A 51 -4.95 -16.92 -3.74
N GLN A 52 -4.62 -16.74 -2.46
CA GLN A 52 -4.61 -17.82 -1.47
C GLN A 52 -6.01 -18.38 -1.21
N ASP A 53 -7.03 -17.53 -1.20
CA ASP A 53 -8.43 -17.94 -0.99
C ASP A 53 -9.03 -18.71 -2.20
N GLN A 54 -8.33 -18.75 -3.33
CA GLN A 54 -8.74 -19.45 -4.56
C GLN A 54 -8.12 -20.86 -4.71
N GLN A 55 -7.29 -21.31 -3.76
CA GLN A 55 -6.63 -22.63 -3.77
C GLN A 55 -7.19 -23.56 -2.69
#